data_AF-A0A941AGP5-F1
#
_entry.id   AF-A0A941AGP5-F1
#
_cell.length_a   1.000
_cell.length_b   1.000
_cell.length_c   1.000
_cell.angle_alpha   90.00
_cell.angle_beta   90.00
_cell.angle_gamma   90.00
#
_symmetry.space_group_name_H-M   'P 1'
#
loop_
_entity.id
_entity.type
_entity.pdbx_description
1 polymer ?
#
loop_
_entity_poly.entity_id
_entity_poly.type
_entity_poly.pdbx_seq_one_letter_code
_entity_poly.pdbx_strand_id
1 'polypeptide(L)' 'MRYLILGGGPAGIAAAKALRKAKSDAEIVIATEETE' A
#
# COMPACT_ATOMS: atom_id res chain seq x y z
N MET A 1 2.05 -0.86 -13.59
CA MET A 1 3.22 -0.77 -12.69
C MET A 1 2.79 -1.25 -11.32
N ARG A 2 3.59 -2.11 -10.65
CA ARG A 2 3.23 -2.72 -9.36
C ARG A 2 4.04 -2.14 -8.21
N TYR A 3 3.38 -1.88 -7.09
CA TYR A 3 3.98 -1.35 -5.86
C TYR A 3 3.78 -2.33 -4.70
N LEU A 4 4.84 -2.59 -3.94
CA LEU A 4 4.80 -3.34 -2.69
C LEU A 4 5.04 -2.37 -1.52
N ILE A 5 4.13 -2.37 -0.56
CA ILE A 5 4.25 -1.65 0.71
C ILE A 5 4.45 -2.69 1.82
N LEU A 6 5.50 -2.51 2.62
CA LEU A 6 5.78 -3.33 3.80
C LEU A 6 5.34 -2.57 5.06
N GLY A 7 4.39 -3.14 5.80
CA GLY A 7 3.78 -2.57 7.00
C GLY A 7 2.34 -2.08 6.77
N GLY A 8 1.39 -2.61 7.56
CA GLY A 8 -0.04 -2.26 7.52
C GLY A 8 -0.46 -1.04 8.37
N GLY A 9 0.50 -0.42 9.06
CA GLY A 9 0.24 0.73 9.93
C GLY A 9 -0.12 2.04 9.20
N PRO A 10 -0.27 3.16 9.93
CA PRO A 10 -0.73 4.43 9.36
C PRO A 10 0.07 4.93 8.16
N ALA A 11 1.39 4.76 8.18
CA ALA A 11 2.28 5.16 7.08
C ALA A 11 2.04 4.32 5.81
N GLY A 12 1.90 3.01 5.94
CA GLY A 12 1.64 2.11 4.81
C GLY A 12 0.30 2.39 4.15
N ILE A 13 -0.74 2.62 4.94
CA ILE A 13 -2.07 3.00 4.45
C ILE A 13 -2.05 4.37 3.76
N ALA A 14 -1.36 5.36 4.34
CA ALA A 14 -1.22 6.68 3.73
C ALA A 14 -0.51 6.60 2.37
N ALA A 15 0.57 5.81 2.27
CA ALA A 15 1.28 5.57 1.02
C ALA A 15 0.37 4.93 -0.05
N ALA A 16 -0.40 3.91 0.32
CA ALA A 16 -1.34 3.26 -0.60
C ALA A 16 -2.41 4.24 -1.12
N LYS A 17 -2.95 5.11 -0.26
CA LYS A 17 -3.93 6.14 -0.64
C LYS A 17 -3.33 7.17 -1.61
N ALA A 18 -2.12 7.64 -1.32
CA ALA A 18 -1.41 8.57 -2.19
C ALA A 18 -1.15 7.95 -3.58
N LEU A 19 -0.69 6.69 -3.62
CA LEU A 19 -0.48 5.96 -4.87
C LEU A 19 -1.77 5.76 -5.65
N ARG A 20 -2.88 5.37 -5.01
CA ARG A 20 -4.18 5.22 -5.69
C ARG A 20 -4.68 6.53 -6.31
N LYS A 21 -4.45 7.67 -5.64
CA LYS A 21 -4.81 8.99 -6.17
C LYS A 21 -3.95 9.40 -7.37
N ALA A 22 -2.64 9.13 -7.30
CA ALA A 22 -1.71 9.51 -8.36
C ALA A 22 -1.75 8.57 -9.57
N LYS A 23 -2.04 7.28 -9.33
CA LYS A 23 -2.03 6.20 -10.33
C LYS A 23 -3.19 5.25 -10.06
N SER A 24 -4.34 5.59 -10.61
CA SER A 24 -5.60 4.88 -10.39
C SER A 24 -5.59 3.44 -10.89
N ASP A 25 -4.74 3.12 -11.87
CA ASP A 25 -4.55 1.80 -12.49
C ASP A 25 -3.42 0.98 -11.85
N ALA A 26 -2.69 1.53 -10.88
CA ALA A 26 -1.58 0.83 -10.24
C ALA A 26 -2.07 -0.37 -9.43
N GLU A 27 -1.32 -1.47 -9.54
CA GLU A 27 -1.44 -2.63 -8.66
C GLU A 27 -0.66 -2.33 -7.37
N ILE A 28 -1.34 -2.41 -6.21
CA ILE A 28 -0.77 -2.08 -4.90
C ILE A 28 -0.96 -3.30 -4.00
N VAL A 29 0.14 -3.85 -3.52
CA VAL A 29 0.16 -4.96 -2.55
C VAL A 29 0.68 -4.41 -1.23
N ILE A 30 -0.08 -4.60 -0.15
CA ILE A 30 0.36 -4.27 1.21
C ILE A 30 0.62 -5.60 1.92
N ALA A 31 1.85 -5.82 2.34
CA ALA A 31 2.24 -6.96 3.16
C ALA A 31 2.48 -6.48 4.59
N THR A 32 1.93 -7.21 5.56
CA THR A 32 2.08 -6.93 6.99
C THR A 32 2.50 -8.20 7.70
N GLU A 33 3.24 -8.06 8.80
CA GLU A 33 3.63 -9.17 9.69
C GLU A 33 2.56 -9.48 10.74
N GLU A 34 1.50 -8.67 10.81
CA GLU A 34 0.37 -8.89 11.71
C GLU A 34 -0.27 -10.26 11.41
N THR A 35 -0.17 -11.16 12.39
CA THR A 35 -0.96 -12.37 12.49
C THR A 35 -2.19 -12.10 13.37
N GLU A 36 -3.25 -12.90 13.21
CA GLU A 36 -4.47 -12.80 14.05
C GLU A 36 -4.18 -12.63 15.56
#